data_AF-A0A7S2IC16-F1
#
_entry.id   AF-A0A7S2IC16-F1
#
_cell.length_a   1.000
_cell.length_b   1.000
_cell.length_c   1.000
_cell.angle_alpha   90.00
_cell.angle_beta   90.00
_cell.angle_gamma   90.00
#
_symmetry.space_group_name_H-M   'P 1'
#
loop_
_entity.id
_entity.type
_entity.pdbx_description
1 polymer ?
#
loop_
_entity_poly.entity_id
_entity_poly.type
_entity_poly.pdbx_seq_one_letter_code
_entity_poly.pdbx_strand_id
1 'polypeptide(L)'
;PNVRVCGWLSKEGAHTFSRAFPSRRFCVLVDGRLEYYEERQTLLQLQSDGSTGVELTNWNLVVHVHAQDHQGQGLSVGDIVTAVDEVELGSRVLSEVIASHASRQTQKTPFKLRLLRPKGEVPLIGAAIEPIGRERFQIAPSMREVLDSRPPYVFIADKEAKRNDWLEAIMAEASDRER
;
A
#
# COMPACT_ATOMS: atom_id res chain seq x y z
N PRO A 1 5.82 -10.04 -8.75
CA PRO A 1 5.51 -10.40 -10.16
C PRO A 1 4.19 -9.72 -10.56
N ASN A 2 4.03 -9.32 -11.83
CA ASN A 2 2.81 -8.65 -12.38
C ASN A 2 2.55 -7.19 -11.97
N VAL A 3 3.48 -6.52 -11.29
CA VAL A 3 3.39 -5.07 -11.09
C VAL A 3 3.69 -4.35 -12.40
N ARG A 4 2.73 -3.60 -12.92
CA ARG A 4 2.87 -2.82 -14.17
C ARG A 4 3.47 -1.45 -13.92
N VAL A 5 2.96 -0.75 -12.91
CA VAL A 5 3.44 0.55 -12.46
C VAL A 5 3.21 0.69 -10.97
N CYS A 6 4.12 1.39 -10.29
CA CYS A 6 3.99 1.72 -8.89
C CYS A 6 4.55 3.11 -8.59
N GLY A 7 4.03 3.76 -7.55
CA GLY A 7 4.55 5.04 -7.12
C GLY A 7 3.56 5.85 -6.30
N TRP A 8 4.00 7.04 -5.90
CA TRP A 8 3.19 7.96 -5.12
C TRP A 8 2.20 8.73 -5.99
N LEU A 9 0.94 8.72 -5.54
CA LEU A 9 -0.16 9.56 -6.02
C LEU A 9 -0.85 10.17 -4.79
N SER A 10 -1.51 11.31 -4.98
CA SER A 10 -2.49 11.78 -3.99
C SER A 10 -3.87 11.27 -4.37
N LYS A 11 -4.65 10.83 -3.39
CA LYS A 11 -6.01 10.32 -3.58
C LYS A 11 -7.00 11.23 -2.87
N GLU A 12 -8.00 11.73 -3.60
CA GLU A 12 -9.11 12.45 -2.98
C GLU A 12 -9.96 11.51 -2.12
N GLY A 13 -10.50 12.04 -1.02
CA GLY A 13 -11.44 11.29 -0.20
C GLY A 13 -12.82 11.14 -0.85
N ALA A 14 -13.60 10.16 -0.38
CA ALA A 14 -14.90 9.83 -0.98
C ALA A 14 -15.98 10.89 -0.75
N HIS A 15 -15.88 11.67 0.32
CA HIS A 15 -16.89 12.67 0.74
C HIS A 15 -16.40 14.10 0.49
N THR A 16 -17.33 15.05 0.35
CA THR A 16 -17.08 16.48 0.06
C THR A 16 -15.98 17.11 0.93
N PHE A 17 -16.02 16.90 2.25
CA PHE A 17 -14.96 17.41 3.13
C PHE A 17 -13.60 16.75 2.90
N SER A 18 -13.57 15.45 2.62
CA SER A 18 -12.33 14.70 2.39
C SER A 18 -11.73 14.89 0.98
N ARG A 19 -12.50 15.44 0.03
CA ARG A 19 -11.98 15.83 -1.30
C ARG A 19 -11.08 17.06 -1.24
N ALA A 20 -11.34 17.95 -0.29
CA ALA A 20 -10.52 19.15 -0.09
C ALA A 20 -9.10 18.82 0.43
N PHE A 21 -8.88 17.60 0.95
CA PHE A 21 -7.60 17.18 1.51
C PHE A 21 -7.15 15.85 0.88
N PRO A 22 -6.61 15.88 -0.35
CA PRO A 22 -6.03 14.70 -0.97
C PRO A 22 -4.94 14.11 -0.08
N SER A 23 -5.01 12.80 0.13
CA SER A 23 -4.05 12.07 0.97
C SER A 23 -3.03 11.36 0.11
N ARG A 24 -1.75 11.44 0.48
CA ARG A 24 -0.68 10.74 -0.24
C ARG A 24 -0.82 9.22 -0.04
N ARG A 25 -0.75 8.48 -1.15
CA ARG A 25 -0.89 7.02 -1.21
C ARG A 25 0.19 6.44 -2.10
N PHE A 26 0.78 5.33 -1.65
CA PHE A 26 1.60 4.51 -2.53
C PHE A 26 0.64 3.62 -3.33
N CYS A 27 0.64 3.76 -4.65
CA CYS A 27 -0.27 3.03 -5.52
C CYS A 27 0.51 1.99 -6.30
N VAL A 28 -0.12 0.85 -6.55
CA VAL A 28 0.44 -0.27 -7.30
C VAL A 28 -0.63 -0.76 -8.27
N LEU A 29 -0.32 -0.77 -9.56
CA LEU A 29 -1.13 -1.41 -10.59
C LEU A 29 -0.67 -2.86 -10.72
N VAL A 30 -1.54 -3.79 -10.34
CA VAL A 30 -1.24 -5.22 -10.31
C VAL A 30 -2.51 -6.02 -10.61
N ASP A 31 -2.40 -7.06 -11.43
CA ASP A 31 -3.47 -8.04 -11.69
C ASP A 31 -4.87 -7.42 -11.94
N GLY A 32 -4.98 -6.45 -12.85
CA GLY A 32 -6.27 -5.84 -13.20
C GLY A 32 -6.87 -4.89 -12.14
N ARG A 33 -6.13 -4.53 -11.10
CA ARG A 33 -6.58 -3.63 -10.04
C ARG A 33 -5.52 -2.60 -9.67
N LEU A 34 -5.99 -1.42 -9.24
CA LEU A 34 -5.15 -0.39 -8.65
C LEU A 34 -5.26 -0.48 -7.13
N GLU A 35 -4.26 -1.08 -6.49
CA GLU A 35 -4.14 -1.14 -5.03
C GLU A 35 -3.50 0.14 -4.51
N TYR A 36 -3.96 0.64 -3.36
CA TYR A 36 -3.38 1.81 -2.73
C TYR A 36 -3.17 1.65 -1.23
N TYR A 37 -2.02 2.15 -0.79
CA TYR A 37 -1.46 1.93 0.53
C TYR A 37 -1.18 3.27 1.21
N GLU A 38 -1.29 3.27 2.53
CA GLU A 38 -0.86 4.39 3.38
C GLU A 38 0.46 4.05 4.05
N GLU A 39 1.40 4.99 4.00
CA GLU A 39 2.62 4.88 4.78
C GLU A 39 2.32 5.11 6.26
N ARG A 40 2.82 4.20 7.11
CA ARG A 40 2.75 4.33 8.55
C ARG A 40 4.12 4.07 9.15
N GLN A 41 4.29 4.58 10.36
CA GLN A 41 5.38 4.19 11.24
C GLN A 41 4.78 3.52 12.47
N THR A 42 5.41 2.43 12.90
CA THR A 42 5.06 1.72 14.14
C THR A 42 6.32 1.30 14.87
N LEU A 43 6.18 0.92 16.13
CA LEU A 43 7.26 0.36 16.93
C LEU A 43 7.02 -1.14 17.06
N LEU A 44 8.06 -1.93 16.82
CA LEU A 44 8.08 -3.37 17.02
C LEU A 44 9.00 -3.70 18.20
N GLN A 45 8.42 -4.29 19.24
CA GLN A 45 9.15 -4.76 20.40
C GLN A 45 9.31 -6.28 20.30
N LEU A 46 10.56 -6.76 20.39
CA LEU A 46 10.78 -8.21 20.43
C LEU A 46 10.19 -8.80 21.71
N GLN A 47 9.67 -10.01 21.56
CA GLN A 47 9.23 -10.86 22.66
C GLN A 47 10.41 -11.33 23.50
N SER A 48 10.12 -11.90 24.67
CA SER A 48 11.14 -12.44 25.59
C SER A 48 11.97 -13.58 25.00
N ASP A 49 11.40 -14.32 24.05
CA ASP A 49 12.09 -15.37 23.30
C ASP A 49 12.90 -14.83 22.10
N GLY A 50 12.86 -13.51 21.87
CA GLY A 50 13.51 -12.83 20.76
C GLY A 50 12.71 -12.81 19.45
N SER A 51 11.50 -13.39 19.43
CA SER A 51 10.65 -13.40 18.25
C SER A 51 9.93 -12.05 18.03
N THR A 52 9.41 -11.83 16.83
CA THR A 52 8.68 -10.62 16.45
C THR A 52 7.18 -10.70 16.72
N GLY A 53 6.64 -11.88 17.02
CA GLY A 53 5.19 -12.11 17.14
C GLY A 53 4.38 -12.04 15.83
N VAL A 54 5.03 -11.75 14.70
CA VAL A 54 4.42 -11.72 13.36
C VAL A 54 5.02 -12.76 12.44
N GLU A 55 4.17 -13.34 11.61
CA GLU A 55 4.60 -14.15 10.48
C GLU A 55 4.65 -13.28 9.21
N LEU A 56 5.77 -13.37 8.50
CA LEU A 56 6.05 -12.57 7.31
C LEU A 56 6.36 -13.48 6.13
N THR A 57 5.91 -13.09 4.95
CA THR A 57 6.42 -13.69 3.71
C THR A 57 7.85 -13.23 3.42
N ASN A 58 8.46 -13.82 2.40
CA ASN A 58 9.72 -13.36 1.82
C ASN A 58 9.67 -11.93 1.23
N TRP A 59 8.50 -11.31 1.13
CA TRP A 59 8.30 -9.92 0.71
C TRP A 59 8.02 -8.97 1.89
N ASN A 60 8.20 -9.42 3.14
CA ASN A 60 7.87 -8.66 4.35
C ASN A 60 6.38 -8.29 4.48
N LEU A 61 5.50 -9.04 3.80
CA LEU A 61 4.06 -8.96 4.00
C LEU A 61 3.67 -9.71 5.28
N VAL A 62 2.98 -9.04 6.19
CA VAL A 62 2.41 -9.64 7.41
C VAL A 62 1.23 -10.52 7.03
N VAL A 63 1.37 -11.83 7.25
CA VAL A 63 0.33 -12.83 6.97
C VAL A 63 -0.36 -13.32 8.23
N HIS A 64 0.33 -13.25 9.37
CA HIS A 64 -0.25 -13.60 10.66
C HIS A 64 0.28 -12.70 11.78
N VAL A 65 -0.58 -12.45 12.76
CA VAL A 65 -0.32 -11.63 13.95
C VAL A 65 -0.76 -12.47 15.15
N HIS A 66 0.18 -12.95 15.97
CA HIS A 66 -0.14 -13.85 17.07
C HIS A 66 -0.90 -13.11 18.20
N ALA A 67 -2.19 -13.43 18.36
CA ALA A 67 -3.14 -12.66 19.16
C ALA A 67 -2.83 -12.55 20.66
N GLN A 68 -2.11 -13.52 21.23
CA GLN A 68 -1.75 -13.50 22.66
C GLN A 68 -0.63 -12.50 22.98
N ASP A 69 0.15 -12.09 21.97
CA ASP A 69 1.41 -11.38 22.18
C ASP A 69 1.47 -10.01 21.46
N HIS A 70 0.37 -9.60 20.82
CA HIS A 70 0.33 -8.44 19.93
C HIS A 70 -0.37 -7.19 20.46
N GLN A 71 -0.71 -7.14 21.75
CA GLN A 71 -1.34 -5.94 22.32
C GLN A 71 -0.43 -4.71 22.15
N GLY A 72 -0.72 -3.87 21.14
CA GLY A 72 -0.13 -2.54 20.99
C GLY A 72 1.01 -2.37 19.99
N GLN A 73 1.44 -3.40 19.23
CA GLN A 73 2.58 -3.26 18.31
C GLN A 73 2.24 -2.59 16.95
N GLY A 74 0.99 -2.16 16.76
CA GLY A 74 0.56 -1.35 15.62
C GLY A 74 0.67 -2.00 14.25
N LEU A 75 1.11 -3.26 14.13
CA LEU A 75 1.12 -4.07 12.90
C LEU A 75 -0.23 -4.76 12.69
N SER A 76 -0.55 -5.05 11.44
CA SER A 76 -1.79 -5.71 11.04
C SER A 76 -1.54 -6.63 9.85
N VAL A 77 -2.34 -7.70 9.74
CA VAL A 77 -2.32 -8.57 8.55
C VAL A 77 -2.55 -7.71 7.31
N GLY A 78 -1.73 -7.92 6.28
CA GLY A 78 -1.72 -7.13 5.06
C GLY A 78 -0.69 -5.99 5.05
N ASP A 79 -0.13 -5.59 6.19
CA ASP A 79 0.96 -4.60 6.20
C ASP A 79 2.20 -5.13 5.50
N ILE A 80 2.84 -4.29 4.68
CA ILE A 80 4.13 -4.59 4.05
C ILE A 80 5.19 -3.76 4.77
N VAL A 81 6.12 -4.40 5.47
CA VAL A 81 7.23 -3.70 6.12
C VAL A 81 8.26 -3.32 5.06
N THR A 82 8.63 -2.04 5.00
CA THR A 82 9.55 -1.51 3.99
C THR A 82 10.89 -1.08 4.58
N ALA A 83 10.93 -0.66 5.84
CA ALA A 83 12.18 -0.26 6.50
C ALA A 83 12.18 -0.53 8.01
N VAL A 84 13.39 -0.64 8.57
CA VAL A 84 13.66 -0.80 10.00
C VAL A 84 14.71 0.21 10.41
N ASP A 85 14.45 1.02 11.44
CA ASP A 85 15.36 2.06 11.94
C ASP A 85 15.95 2.90 10.80
N GLU A 86 15.07 3.30 9.87
CA GLU A 86 15.40 4.13 8.69
C GLU A 86 16.22 3.42 7.61
N VAL A 87 16.52 2.13 7.78
CA VAL A 87 17.17 1.27 6.78
C VAL A 87 16.11 0.56 5.93
N GLU A 88 16.10 0.83 4.62
CA GLU A 88 15.25 0.12 3.66
C GLU A 88 15.56 -1.38 3.66
N LEU A 89 14.52 -2.21 3.74
CA LEU A 89 14.65 -3.66 3.68
C LEU A 89 15.02 -4.12 2.26
N GLY A 90 14.51 -3.44 1.22
CA GLY A 90 14.71 -3.85 -0.17
C GLY A 90 14.25 -5.29 -0.38
N SER A 91 15.17 -6.18 -0.75
CA SER A 91 14.91 -7.63 -0.91
C SER A 91 15.19 -8.47 0.34
N ARG A 92 15.64 -7.87 1.44
CA ARG A 92 15.96 -8.59 2.69
C ARG A 92 14.70 -8.84 3.50
N VAL A 93 14.66 -9.96 4.21
CA VAL A 93 13.54 -10.27 5.11
C VAL A 93 13.76 -9.63 6.48
N LEU A 94 12.69 -9.12 7.10
CA LEU A 94 12.73 -8.44 8.39
C LEU A 94 13.42 -9.26 9.47
N SER A 95 13.14 -10.57 9.52
CA SER A 95 13.72 -11.50 10.50
C SER A 95 15.26 -11.53 10.42
N GLU A 96 15.82 -11.50 9.21
CA GLU A 96 17.27 -11.46 8.99
C GLU A 96 17.90 -10.15 9.46
N VAL A 97 17.20 -9.03 9.20
CA VAL A 97 17.66 -7.70 9.63
C VAL A 97 17.61 -7.60 11.15
N ILE A 98 16.49 -7.95 11.77
CA ILE A 98 16.33 -7.94 13.23
C ILE A 98 17.35 -8.86 13.89
N ALA A 99 17.58 -10.09 13.40
CA ALA A 99 18.57 -11.00 13.96
C ALA A 99 19.99 -10.40 13.94
N SER A 100 20.35 -9.67 12.87
CA SER A 100 21.65 -8.98 12.77
C SER A 100 21.80 -7.76 13.71
N HIS A 101 20.68 -7.17 14.13
CA HIS A 101 20.65 -6.03 15.06
C HIS A 101 20.49 -6.46 16.53
N ALA A 102 19.76 -7.55 16.80
CA ALA A 102 19.50 -8.09 18.12
C ALA A 102 20.78 -8.59 18.83
N SER A 103 21.82 -8.96 18.07
CA SER A 103 23.14 -9.28 18.65
C SER A 103 23.88 -8.04 19.18
N ARG A 104 23.43 -6.82 18.85
CA ARG A 104 24.09 -5.55 19.21
C ARG A 104 23.27 -4.66 20.15
N GLN A 105 21.95 -4.86 20.25
CA GLN A 105 21.06 -4.12 21.13
C GLN A 105 20.54 -5.01 22.25
N THR A 106 20.63 -4.52 23.49
CA THR A 106 19.88 -5.08 24.62
C THR A 106 18.39 -5.12 24.23
N GLN A 107 17.76 -6.29 24.41
CA GLN A 107 16.39 -6.67 23.99
C GLN A 107 15.23 -5.71 24.40
N LYS A 108 15.52 -4.56 24.99
CA LYS A 108 14.55 -3.60 25.53
C LYS A 108 14.21 -2.42 24.62
N THR A 109 14.97 -2.19 23.54
CA THR A 109 14.70 -1.06 22.64
C THR A 109 13.79 -1.52 21.49
N PRO A 110 12.62 -0.88 21.29
CA PRO A 110 11.77 -1.19 20.14
C PRO A 110 12.42 -0.76 18.83
N PHE A 111 12.23 -1.56 17.78
CA PHE A 111 12.58 -1.22 16.40
C PHE A 111 11.54 -0.27 15.81
N LYS A 112 11.99 0.78 15.11
CA LYS A 112 11.10 1.68 14.37
C LYS A 112 10.85 1.12 12.97
N LEU A 113 9.64 0.64 12.73
CA LEU A 113 9.25 0.13 11.43
C LEU A 113 8.58 1.21 10.58
N ARG A 114 8.91 1.23 9.29
CA ARG A 114 8.08 1.88 8.26
C ARG A 114 7.35 0.80 7.48
N LEU A 115 6.07 1.02 7.24
CA LEU A 115 5.21 0.06 6.55
C LEU A 115 4.26 0.73 5.57
N LEU A 116 3.81 -0.05 4.60
CA LEU A 116 2.70 0.26 3.71
C LEU A 116 1.48 -0.54 4.17
N ARG A 117 0.45 0.16 4.66
CA ARG A 117 -0.82 -0.42 5.08
C ARG A 117 -1.83 -0.38 3.95
N PRO A 118 -2.44 -1.51 3.55
CA PRO A 118 -3.52 -1.52 2.58
C PRO A 118 -4.66 -0.59 3.01
N LYS A 119 -5.12 0.26 2.09
CA LYS A 119 -6.28 1.13 2.31
C LYS A 119 -7.46 0.79 1.43
N GLY A 120 -7.21 0.18 0.29
CA GLY A 120 -8.22 -0.34 -0.59
C GLY A 120 -7.65 -0.59 -1.97
N GLU A 121 -8.54 -0.97 -2.85
CA GLU A 121 -8.26 -1.30 -4.22
C GLU A 121 -9.37 -0.77 -5.13
N VAL A 122 -9.04 -0.59 -6.40
CA VAL A 122 -9.99 -0.21 -7.45
C VAL A 122 -9.87 -1.25 -8.57
N PRO A 123 -10.87 -2.13 -8.73
CA PRO A 123 -10.96 -3.01 -9.90
C PRO A 123 -11.02 -2.18 -11.18
N LEU A 124 -10.29 -2.58 -12.23
CA LEU A 124 -10.27 -1.86 -13.51
C LEU A 124 -11.19 -2.47 -14.56
N ILE A 125 -11.69 -3.69 -14.35
CA ILE A 125 -12.52 -4.39 -15.33
C ILE A 125 -13.83 -3.60 -15.53
N GLY A 126 -14.05 -3.14 -16.76
CA GLY A 126 -15.21 -2.33 -17.13
C GLY A 126 -15.30 -0.97 -16.42
N ALA A 127 -14.22 -0.49 -15.80
CA ALA A 127 -14.16 0.82 -15.18
C ALA A 127 -13.98 1.92 -16.25
N ALA A 128 -14.67 3.05 -16.10
CA ALA A 128 -14.43 4.21 -16.94
C ALA A 128 -13.27 5.03 -16.37
N ILE A 129 -12.23 5.24 -17.19
CA ILE A 129 -10.98 5.91 -16.79
C ILE A 129 -10.83 7.18 -17.62
N GLU A 130 -10.72 8.34 -16.95
CA GLU A 130 -10.72 9.64 -17.64
C GLU A 130 -9.77 10.64 -16.98
N PRO A 131 -9.03 11.44 -17.76
CA PRO A 131 -8.35 12.63 -17.24
C PRO A 131 -9.37 13.72 -16.91
N ILE A 132 -9.28 14.31 -15.71
CA ILE A 132 -10.20 15.37 -15.25
C ILE A 132 -9.49 16.68 -14.89
N GLY A 133 -8.31 16.87 -15.49
CA GLY A 133 -7.46 18.04 -15.28
C GLY A 133 -6.03 17.73 -15.65
N ARG A 134 -5.14 18.71 -15.43
CA ARG A 134 -3.73 18.61 -15.82
C ARG A 134 -2.97 17.48 -15.12
N GLU A 135 -3.24 17.29 -13.83
CA GLU A 135 -2.52 16.32 -12.99
C GLU A 135 -3.44 15.23 -12.47
N ARG A 136 -4.73 15.30 -12.80
CA ARG A 136 -5.79 14.48 -12.19
C ARG A 136 -6.36 13.49 -13.19
N PHE A 137 -6.69 12.31 -12.68
CA PHE A 137 -7.51 11.34 -13.38
C PHE A 137 -8.53 10.72 -12.42
N GLN A 138 -9.63 10.25 -12.98
CA GLN A 138 -10.66 9.54 -12.26
C GLN A 138 -10.83 8.11 -12.78
N ILE A 139 -11.21 7.22 -11.88
CA ILE A 139 -11.64 5.86 -12.19
C ILE A 139 -13.03 5.69 -11.62
N ALA A 140 -14.03 5.59 -12.50
CA ALA A 140 -15.41 5.29 -12.14
C ALA A 140 -15.63 3.76 -12.28
N PRO A 141 -16.02 3.07 -11.20
CA PRO A 141 -16.23 1.61 -11.24
C PRO A 141 -17.30 1.18 -12.25
N SER A 142 -17.19 -0.06 -12.74
CA SER A 142 -18.21 -0.65 -13.60
C SER A 142 -19.57 -0.77 -12.89
N MET A 143 -20.66 -0.45 -13.59
CA MET A 143 -22.03 -0.66 -13.06
C MET A 143 -22.36 -2.14 -12.79
N ARG A 144 -21.61 -3.09 -13.38
CA ARG A 144 -21.82 -4.53 -13.18
C ARG A 144 -21.26 -5.05 -11.85
N GLU A 145 -20.22 -4.41 -11.32
CA GLU A 145 -19.57 -4.84 -10.08
C GLU A 145 -20.12 -4.12 -8.84
N VAL A 146 -20.89 -3.05 -9.01
CA VAL A 146 -21.32 -2.19 -7.90
C VAL A 146 -22.83 -1.97 -7.94
N LEU A 147 -23.56 -2.65 -7.03
CA LEU A 147 -24.94 -2.33 -6.63
C LEU A 147 -25.08 -0.96 -5.94
N ASP A 148 -24.00 -0.20 -5.86
CA ASP A 148 -23.77 0.86 -4.87
C ASP A 148 -23.22 2.12 -5.55
N SER A 149 -23.81 3.26 -5.19
CA SER A 149 -23.52 4.61 -5.70
C SER A 149 -22.17 5.16 -5.24
N ARG A 150 -21.08 4.42 -5.45
CA ARG A 150 -19.73 4.87 -5.06
C ARG A 150 -19.27 5.99 -6.00
N PRO A 151 -18.86 7.14 -5.47
CA PRO A 151 -18.32 8.21 -6.29
C PRO A 151 -17.03 7.73 -6.98
N PRO A 152 -16.67 8.31 -8.15
CA PRO A 152 -15.41 8.02 -8.82
C PRO A 152 -14.20 8.21 -7.89
N TYR A 153 -13.21 7.35 -8.07
CA TYR A 153 -11.91 7.47 -7.39
C TYR A 153 -11.07 8.49 -8.13
N VAL A 154 -10.70 9.58 -7.46
CA VAL A 154 -9.85 10.61 -8.04
C VAL A 154 -8.43 10.49 -7.50
N PHE A 155 -7.48 10.44 -8.44
CA PHE A 155 -6.05 10.41 -8.17
C PHE A 155 -5.36 11.61 -8.83
N ILE A 156 -4.29 12.07 -8.19
CA ILE A 156 -3.54 13.25 -8.55
C ILE A 156 -2.06 12.87 -8.59
N ALA A 157 -1.43 13.04 -9.75
CA ALA A 157 0.00 12.85 -9.93
C ALA A 157 0.76 14.15 -9.66
N ASP A 158 2.06 14.05 -9.36
CA ASP A 158 2.89 15.24 -9.07
C ASP A 158 3.07 16.16 -10.29
N LYS A 159 2.93 15.61 -11.50
CA LYS A 159 3.10 16.28 -12.78
C LYS A 159 2.22 15.64 -13.85
N GLU A 160 1.92 16.43 -14.86
CA GLU A 160 1.15 16.02 -16.03
C GLU A 160 1.73 14.79 -16.76
N ALA A 161 3.04 14.76 -16.98
CA ALA A 161 3.72 13.63 -17.60
C ALA A 161 3.49 12.33 -16.80
N LYS A 162 3.64 12.40 -15.47
CA LYS A 162 3.42 11.26 -14.58
C LYS A 162 1.95 10.80 -14.59
N ARG A 163 0.99 11.72 -14.68
CA ARG A 163 -0.43 11.37 -14.87
C ARG A 163 -0.61 10.57 -16.16
N ASN A 164 0.03 10.98 -17.27
CA ASN A 164 -0.06 10.26 -18.54
C ASN A 164 0.51 8.85 -18.44
N ASP A 165 1.68 8.69 -17.81
CA ASP A 165 2.29 7.37 -17.59
C ASP A 165 1.35 6.42 -16.82
N TRP A 166 0.68 6.95 -15.78
CA TRP A 166 -0.32 6.18 -15.03
C TRP A 166 -1.55 5.84 -15.86
N LEU A 167 -2.10 6.80 -16.62
CA LEU A 167 -3.27 6.58 -17.48
C LEU A 167 -3.00 5.54 -18.55
N GLU A 168 -1.85 5.62 -19.22
CA GLU A 168 -1.44 4.65 -20.25
C GLU A 168 -1.38 3.23 -19.66
N ALA A 169 -0.72 3.07 -18.51
CA ALA A 169 -0.61 1.78 -17.85
C ALA A 169 -1.98 1.22 -17.40
N ILE A 170 -2.84 2.06 -16.82
CA ILE A 170 -4.17 1.68 -16.34
C ILE A 170 -5.07 1.28 -17.52
N MET A 171 -5.09 2.05 -18.60
CA MET A 171 -5.91 1.77 -19.78
C MET A 171 -5.45 0.51 -20.50
N ALA A 172 -4.14 0.28 -20.59
CA ALA A 172 -3.59 -0.96 -21.14
C ALA A 172 -4.04 -2.17 -20.32
N GLU A 173 -3.91 -2.12 -18.99
CA GLU A 173 -4.32 -3.22 -18.11
C GLU A 173 -5.84 -3.46 -18.14
N ALA A 174 -6.66 -2.41 -18.21
CA ALA A 174 -8.12 -2.55 -18.34
C ALA A 174 -8.51 -3.24 -19.66
N SER A 175 -7.86 -2.86 -20.76
CA SER A 175 -8.15 -3.41 -22.10
C SER A 175 -7.75 -4.88 -22.24
N ASP A 176 -6.63 -5.29 -21.64
CA ASP A 176 -6.15 -6.68 -21.68
C ASP A 176 -7.09 -7.65 -20.97
N ARG A 177 -7.93 -7.18 -20.04
CA ARG A 177 -8.84 -8.01 -19.24
C ARG A 177 -10.25 -8.15 -19.82
N GLU A 178 -10.58 -7.35 -20.83
CA GLU A 178 -11.85 -7.47 -21.57
C GLU A 178 -11.78 -8.51 -22.70
N ARG A 179 -10.58 -9.01 -23.02
CA ARG A 179 -10.33 -10.02 -24.05
C ARG A 179 -10.31 -11.43 -23.48
#